data_AF-A0A7Z9LWT3-F1
#
_entry.id   AF-A0A7Z9LWT3-F1
#
_cell.length_a   1.000
_cell.length_b   1.000
_cell.length_c   1.000
_cell.angle_alpha   90.00
_cell.angle_beta   90.00
_cell.angle_gamma   90.00
#
_symmetry.space_group_name_H-M   'P 1'
#
loop_
_entity.id
_entity.type
_entity.pdbx_description
1 polymer ?
#
loop_
_entity_poly.entity_id
_entity_poly.type
_entity_poly.pdbx_seq_one_letter_code
_entity_poly.pdbx_strand_id
1 'polypeptide(L)'
;MLASSDLCDFADVLASLARIIQLAAMVNVGLPLPKSILNQFQWAVRQLLVICTADGRPFGGKFDQLSDDFIALLLKLGGDPSDVRLAYHLGFLSDFSAQFAAELSMKTKRPKSSFHSEWAQVAILRSGWGRNRRELAISVSGTQVEVALQSCGNRVLQGFIEFTTEVDGVCVEPTGKWIETCWQSDSDADYLEMELEMADGWRIQRQFCVSRRSGAVLIADVVLGTAISEVRHTLKVAAAAGARFSVVGDGRELVVETENLYGLVLPVGLSEWRTDHGRGIRGDLTAASGLELVSSGEQLSALYCPLFFALTPRAAHKQFTWRRLVVVNKLKYEAQDQAAAARIQVGGRQWLLYRSLTEQANRTFMGQNYASEFVFGEFLLDGKLKPYVEIG
;
A
#
# COMPACT_ATOMS: atom_id res chain seq x y z
N MET A 1 -21.29 9.31 3.12
CA MET A 1 -21.40 10.64 3.75
C MET A 1 -20.00 11.01 4.23
N LEU A 2 -19.49 12.16 3.78
CA LEU A 2 -18.19 12.82 4.09
C LEU A 2 -16.87 12.32 3.42
N ALA A 3 -16.48 12.96 2.30
CA ALA A 3 -15.18 12.89 1.62
C ALA A 3 -14.77 14.34 1.27
N SER A 4 -13.73 14.88 1.93
CA SER A 4 -13.14 16.21 1.74
C SER A 4 -12.24 16.55 2.95
N SER A 5 -11.10 17.18 2.70
CA SER A 5 -10.07 17.61 3.65
C SER A 5 -10.51 18.63 4.71
N ASP A 6 -11.75 19.14 4.65
CA ASP A 6 -12.34 20.10 5.61
C ASP A 6 -13.28 19.46 6.65
N LEU A 7 -13.31 18.13 6.74
CA LEU A 7 -14.23 17.43 7.62
C LEU A 7 -13.74 17.38 9.08
N CYS A 8 -14.69 17.52 10.02
CA CYS A 8 -14.50 17.09 11.40
C CYS A 8 -13.84 15.70 11.38
N ASP A 9 -12.84 15.51 12.25
CA ASP A 9 -12.18 14.22 12.36
C ASP A 9 -13.24 13.13 12.55
N PHE A 10 -13.09 11.98 11.89
CA PHE A 10 -14.04 10.89 11.99
C PHE A 10 -14.31 10.50 13.46
N ALA A 11 -13.29 10.63 14.31
CA ALA A 11 -13.42 10.45 15.75
C ALA A 11 -14.35 11.50 16.41
N ASP A 12 -14.34 12.76 15.97
CA ASP A 12 -15.21 13.83 16.51
C ASP A 12 -16.69 13.59 16.18
N VAL A 13 -16.95 13.13 14.95
CA VAL A 13 -18.30 12.74 14.51
C VAL A 13 -18.80 11.58 15.37
N LEU A 14 -17.96 10.58 15.59
CA LEU A 14 -18.26 9.45 16.46
C LEU A 14 -18.48 9.85 17.91
N ALA A 15 -17.67 10.76 18.45
CA ALA A 15 -17.86 11.30 19.80
C ALA A 15 -19.21 12.02 19.95
N SER A 16 -19.61 12.77 18.94
CA SER A 16 -20.91 13.45 18.90
C SER A 16 -22.07 12.44 18.88
N LEU A 17 -21.98 11.41 18.04
CA LEU A 17 -22.98 10.33 17.99
C LEU A 17 -23.05 9.54 19.30
N ALA A 18 -21.90 9.23 19.92
CA ALA A 18 -21.83 8.54 21.19
C ALA A 18 -22.55 9.32 22.31
N ARG A 19 -22.37 10.65 22.36
CA ARG A 19 -23.09 11.52 23.30
C ARG A 19 -24.61 11.48 23.07
N ILE A 20 -25.05 11.56 21.81
CA ILE A 20 -26.49 11.49 21.47
C ILE A 20 -27.09 10.17 21.92
N ILE A 21 -26.42 9.05 21.65
CA ILE A 21 -26.87 7.71 22.03
C ILE A 21 -26.92 7.57 23.56
N GLN A 22 -25.88 8.03 24.26
CA GLN A 22 -25.82 8.00 25.72
C GLN A 22 -26.96 8.81 26.34
N LEU A 23 -27.23 10.02 25.84
CA LEU A 23 -28.31 10.87 26.32
C LEU A 23 -29.69 10.25 26.06
N ALA A 24 -29.91 9.69 24.87
CA ALA A 24 -31.15 9.00 24.53
C ALA A 24 -31.41 7.78 25.43
N ALA A 25 -30.36 7.08 25.86
CA ALA A 25 -30.47 5.97 26.81
C ALA A 25 -30.76 6.42 28.26
N MET A 26 -30.31 7.61 28.65
CA MET A 26 -30.53 8.17 30.00
C MET A 26 -31.90 8.84 30.16
N VAL A 27 -32.40 9.45 29.09
CA VAL A 27 -33.69 10.11 29.07
C VAL A 27 -34.75 9.04 28.84
N ASN A 28 -35.47 8.68 29.91
CA ASN A 28 -36.51 7.62 29.94
C ASN A 28 -37.80 8.00 29.15
N VAL A 29 -37.63 8.71 28.05
CA VAL A 29 -38.70 9.19 27.15
C VAL A 29 -38.69 8.23 25.98
N GLY A 30 -39.65 7.30 25.95
CA GLY A 30 -39.68 6.11 25.10
C GLY A 30 -39.75 6.31 23.57
N LEU A 31 -38.91 7.18 23.01
CA LEU A 31 -38.64 7.29 21.58
C LEU A 31 -37.33 6.54 21.29
N PRO A 32 -37.40 5.23 20.94
CA PRO A 32 -36.21 4.48 20.59
C PRO A 32 -35.52 5.12 19.38
N LEU A 33 -34.19 5.26 19.45
CA LEU A 33 -33.43 5.71 18.30
C LEU A 33 -33.70 4.79 17.09
N PRO A 34 -33.83 5.35 15.87
CA PRO A 34 -33.99 4.55 14.67
C PRO A 34 -32.88 3.50 14.54
N LYS A 35 -33.25 2.26 14.22
CA LYS A 35 -32.32 1.15 14.06
C LYS A 35 -31.21 1.45 13.03
N SER A 36 -31.52 2.24 12.00
CA SER A 36 -30.54 2.70 11.00
C SER A 36 -29.41 3.51 11.63
N ILE A 37 -29.71 4.39 12.59
CA ILE A 37 -28.70 5.21 13.29
C ILE A 37 -27.81 4.31 14.14
N LEU A 38 -28.40 3.37 14.88
CA LEU A 38 -27.63 2.43 15.70
C LEU A 38 -26.73 1.53 14.84
N ASN A 39 -27.24 0.99 13.73
CA ASN A 39 -26.43 0.20 12.80
C ASN A 39 -25.28 1.01 12.20
N GLN A 40 -25.53 2.28 11.84
CA GLN A 40 -24.50 3.16 11.30
C GLN A 40 -23.44 3.48 12.36
N PHE A 41 -23.84 3.70 13.60
CA PHE A 41 -22.91 3.90 14.72
C PHE A 41 -22.05 2.66 14.96
N GLN A 42 -22.64 1.46 15.04
CA GLN A 42 -21.90 0.20 15.18
C GLN A 42 -20.87 0.01 14.06
N TRP A 43 -21.29 0.25 12.81
CA TRP A 43 -20.38 0.19 11.66
C TRP A 43 -19.24 1.21 11.78
N ALA A 44 -19.54 2.43 12.22
CA ALA A 44 -18.54 3.49 12.37
C ALA A 44 -17.53 3.20 13.50
N VAL A 45 -17.97 2.61 14.62
CA VAL A 45 -17.07 2.14 15.69
C VAL A 45 -16.07 1.12 15.15
N ARG A 46 -16.54 0.13 14.37
CA ARG A 46 -15.65 -0.82 13.70
C ARG A 46 -14.68 -0.11 12.77
N GLN A 47 -15.15 0.81 11.93
CA GLN A 47 -14.26 1.49 10.97
C GLN A 47 -13.17 2.29 11.67
N LEU A 48 -13.49 2.95 12.78
CA LEU A 48 -12.50 3.70 13.56
C LEU A 48 -11.37 2.79 14.02
N LEU A 49 -11.70 1.61 14.57
CA LEU A 49 -10.71 0.63 14.97
C LEU A 49 -9.92 0.08 13.78
N VAL A 50 -10.58 -0.12 12.64
CA VAL A 50 -9.93 -0.69 11.46
C VAL A 50 -8.92 0.27 10.83
N ILE A 51 -9.20 1.57 10.86
CA ILE A 51 -8.32 2.62 10.37
C ILE A 51 -7.21 3.03 11.35
N CYS A 52 -7.22 2.48 12.56
CA CYS A 52 -6.15 2.69 13.52
C CYS A 52 -4.89 1.91 13.15
N THR A 53 -3.75 2.57 13.29
CA THR A 53 -2.40 2.01 13.15
C THR A 53 -2.02 1.21 14.41
N ALA A 54 -0.82 0.63 14.46
CA ALA A 54 -0.42 -0.31 15.52
C ALA A 54 -0.21 0.37 16.89
N ASP A 55 0.13 1.65 16.83
CA ASP A 55 0.28 2.62 17.91
C ASP A 55 -1.06 3.29 18.30
N GLY A 56 -2.20 2.79 17.80
CA GLY A 56 -3.52 3.28 18.18
C GLY A 56 -3.90 4.65 17.60
N ARG A 57 -3.21 5.09 16.54
CA ARG A 57 -3.48 6.37 15.87
C ARG A 57 -4.41 6.16 14.67
N PRO A 58 -5.47 6.94 14.50
CA PRO A 58 -6.27 6.88 13.28
C PRO A 58 -5.45 7.41 12.10
N PHE A 59 -5.43 6.68 10.99
CA PHE A 59 -4.82 7.18 9.76
C PHE A 59 -5.60 8.40 9.23
N GLY A 60 -4.87 9.45 8.79
CA GLY A 60 -5.47 10.69 8.29
C GLY A 60 -6.18 11.56 9.36
N GLY A 61 -6.12 11.17 10.64
CA GLY A 61 -6.71 11.92 11.74
C GLY A 61 -5.79 13.04 12.24
N LYS A 62 -6.39 14.04 12.89
CA LYS A 62 -5.68 15.11 13.62
C LYS A 62 -5.18 14.65 14.98
N PHE A 63 -5.69 13.53 15.48
CA PHE A 63 -5.35 13.00 16.79
C PHE A 63 -4.05 12.18 16.79
N ASP A 64 -3.15 12.55 17.69
CA ASP A 64 -1.93 11.80 17.96
C ASP A 64 -2.20 10.42 18.59
N GLN A 65 -3.31 10.26 19.32
CA GLN A 65 -3.77 8.98 19.87
C GLN A 65 -5.23 9.10 20.34
N LEU A 66 -6.02 8.04 20.18
CA LEU A 66 -7.36 7.96 20.77
C LEU A 66 -7.25 7.52 22.24
N SER A 67 -8.03 8.13 23.14
CA SER A 67 -8.01 7.72 24.55
C SER A 67 -8.71 6.38 24.79
N ASP A 68 -8.16 5.58 25.70
CA ASP A 68 -8.72 4.29 26.09
C ASP A 68 -10.17 4.42 26.58
N ASP A 69 -10.47 5.47 27.37
CA ASP A 69 -11.82 5.76 27.85
C ASP A 69 -12.81 6.03 26.71
N PHE A 70 -12.36 6.74 25.66
CA PHE A 70 -13.19 7.01 24.49
C PHE A 70 -13.50 5.70 23.74
N ILE A 71 -12.48 4.87 23.50
CA ILE A 71 -12.67 3.58 22.85
C ILE A 71 -13.57 2.65 23.68
N ALA A 72 -13.37 2.59 24.99
CA ALA A 72 -14.20 1.80 25.90
C ALA A 72 -15.67 2.25 25.85
N LEU A 73 -15.93 3.56 25.80
CA LEU A 73 -17.29 4.10 25.64
C LEU A 73 -17.90 3.70 24.30
N LEU A 74 -17.18 3.85 23.19
CA LEU A 74 -17.66 3.46 21.87
C LEU A 74 -18.02 1.97 21.80
N LEU A 75 -17.15 1.11 22.36
CA LEU A 75 -17.37 -0.33 22.43
C LEU A 75 -18.60 -0.67 23.28
N LYS A 76 -18.80 0.01 24.41
CA LYS A 76 -19.97 -0.18 25.27
C LYS A 76 -21.28 0.18 24.57
N LEU A 77 -21.27 1.22 23.73
CA LEU A 77 -22.47 1.74 23.07
C LEU A 77 -22.80 1.02 21.75
N GLY A 78 -21.79 0.56 21.01
CA GLY A 78 -21.97 0.01 19.67
C GLY A 78 -20.92 -0.99 19.20
N GLY A 79 -20.00 -1.43 20.07
CA GLY A 79 -19.05 -2.47 19.73
C GLY A 79 -19.68 -3.85 19.79
N ASP A 80 -19.20 -4.76 18.94
CA ASP A 80 -19.48 -6.18 19.06
C ASP A 80 -18.26 -6.97 19.59
N PRO A 81 -18.39 -8.29 19.89
CA PRO A 81 -17.28 -9.06 20.44
C PRO A 81 -16.02 -9.08 19.56
N SER A 82 -16.15 -8.93 18.24
CA SER A 82 -15.02 -8.86 17.32
C SER A 82 -14.30 -7.50 17.38
N ASP A 83 -15.05 -6.42 17.62
CA ASP A 83 -14.51 -5.07 17.80
C ASP A 83 -13.77 -4.96 19.13
N VAL A 84 -14.32 -5.51 20.21
CA VAL A 84 -13.64 -5.60 21.52
C VAL A 84 -12.32 -6.37 21.39
N ARG A 85 -12.34 -7.50 20.67
CA ARG A 85 -11.12 -8.28 20.41
C ARG A 85 -10.10 -7.50 19.60
N LEU A 86 -10.54 -6.71 18.62
CA LEU A 86 -9.67 -5.86 17.83
C LEU A 86 -9.05 -4.75 18.69
N ALA A 87 -9.86 -4.05 19.48
CA ALA A 87 -9.39 -2.97 20.36
C ALA A 87 -8.35 -3.46 21.38
N TYR A 88 -8.56 -4.64 21.97
CA TYR A 88 -7.56 -5.30 22.82
C TYR A 88 -6.25 -5.57 22.06
N HIS A 89 -6.34 -6.02 20.81
CA HIS A 89 -5.16 -6.31 20.01
C HIS A 89 -4.37 -5.05 19.62
N LEU A 90 -5.07 -3.93 19.43
CA LEU A 90 -4.49 -2.61 19.18
C LEU A 90 -3.96 -1.93 20.46
N GLY A 91 -4.22 -2.50 21.63
CA GLY A 91 -3.71 -2.00 22.91
C GLY A 91 -4.56 -0.92 23.57
N PHE A 92 -5.80 -0.68 23.11
CA PHE A 92 -6.71 0.32 23.70
C PHE A 92 -7.39 -0.12 25.01
N LEU A 93 -7.20 -1.38 25.40
CA LEU A 93 -7.91 -2.00 26.52
C LEU A 93 -6.87 -2.52 27.52
N SER A 94 -6.86 -1.95 28.73
CA SER A 94 -5.94 -2.29 29.83
C SER A 94 -6.28 -3.63 30.53
N ASP A 95 -5.39 -4.12 31.39
CA ASP A 95 -5.49 -5.44 32.04
C ASP A 95 -6.80 -5.70 32.80
N PHE A 96 -7.48 -4.67 33.31
CA PHE A 96 -8.77 -4.82 34.01
C PHE A 96 -9.92 -5.28 33.09
N SER A 97 -9.78 -5.05 31.79
CA SER A 97 -10.69 -5.52 30.74
C SER A 97 -10.29 -6.89 30.16
N ALA A 98 -9.13 -7.45 30.56
CA ALA A 98 -8.59 -8.68 29.98
C ALA A 98 -9.44 -9.91 30.32
N GLN A 99 -10.09 -9.97 31.49
CA GLN A 99 -11.03 -11.06 31.83
C GLN A 99 -12.30 -11.00 30.99
N PHE A 100 -12.89 -9.81 30.82
CA PHE A 100 -14.09 -9.59 30.00
C PHE A 100 -13.79 -9.79 28.51
N ALA A 101 -12.66 -9.28 28.03
CA ALA A 101 -12.17 -9.51 26.68
C ALA A 101 -11.80 -10.99 26.46
N ALA A 102 -11.25 -11.71 27.44
CA ALA A 102 -10.95 -13.13 27.33
C ALA A 102 -12.22 -13.97 27.15
N GLU A 103 -13.27 -13.73 27.93
CA GLU A 103 -14.55 -14.44 27.78
C GLU A 103 -15.24 -14.18 26.43
N LEU A 104 -15.23 -12.94 25.94
CA LEU A 104 -15.82 -12.55 24.65
C LEU A 104 -14.97 -12.94 23.42
N SER A 105 -13.64 -13.09 23.58
CA SER A 105 -12.68 -13.27 22.48
C SER A 105 -12.40 -14.72 22.07
N MET A 106 -12.66 -15.72 22.92
CA MET A 106 -12.28 -17.11 22.62
C MET A 106 -13.06 -17.74 21.44
N LYS A 107 -14.22 -17.19 21.04
CA LYS A 107 -15.07 -17.78 19.99
C LYS A 107 -15.22 -16.94 18.71
N THR A 108 -14.82 -15.67 18.72
CA THR A 108 -15.20 -14.74 17.64
C THR A 108 -14.04 -14.40 16.73
N LYS A 109 -14.17 -14.58 15.40
CA LYS A 109 -13.15 -14.19 14.42
C LYS A 109 -12.99 -12.66 14.42
N ARG A 110 -11.74 -12.18 14.29
CA ARG A 110 -11.45 -10.75 14.07
C ARG A 110 -12.02 -10.31 12.70
N PRO A 111 -12.35 -9.02 12.53
CA PRO A 111 -12.69 -8.49 11.22
C PRO A 111 -11.52 -8.67 10.24
N LYS A 112 -11.81 -8.58 8.94
CA LYS A 112 -10.76 -8.55 7.91
C LYS A 112 -9.78 -7.42 8.22
N SER A 113 -8.48 -7.70 8.06
CA SER A 113 -7.42 -6.73 8.32
C SER A 113 -7.36 -5.63 7.27
N SER A 114 -7.83 -5.91 6.06
CA SER A 114 -7.88 -4.95 4.97
C SER A 114 -9.15 -4.12 5.04
N PHE A 115 -9.03 -2.87 4.64
CA PHE A 115 -10.15 -1.96 4.50
C PHE A 115 -10.06 -1.23 3.18
N HIS A 116 -11.20 -1.00 2.55
CA HIS A 116 -11.27 -0.25 1.32
C HIS A 116 -12.63 0.44 1.23
N SER A 117 -12.61 1.70 0.84
CA SER A 117 -13.79 2.48 0.53
C SER A 117 -13.48 3.46 -0.61
N GLU A 118 -13.92 3.10 -1.81
CA GLU A 118 -13.89 3.97 -3.00
C GLU A 118 -14.56 5.32 -2.70
N TRP A 119 -15.70 5.27 -2.02
CA TRP A 119 -16.50 6.44 -1.66
C TRP A 119 -15.77 7.39 -0.70
N ALA A 120 -15.06 6.84 0.30
CA ALA A 120 -14.25 7.64 1.22
C ALA A 120 -12.84 7.93 0.67
N GLN A 121 -12.48 7.37 -0.48
CA GLN A 121 -11.15 7.46 -1.08
C GLN A 121 -10.04 7.01 -0.12
N VAL A 122 -10.28 5.92 0.62
CA VAL A 122 -9.34 5.36 1.61
C VAL A 122 -9.18 3.86 1.42
N ALA A 123 -7.94 3.40 1.50
CA ALA A 123 -7.59 1.98 1.53
C ALA A 123 -6.55 1.69 2.61
N ILE A 124 -6.64 0.52 3.22
CA ILE A 124 -5.67 -0.01 4.17
C ILE A 124 -5.34 -1.43 3.76
N LEU A 125 -4.16 -1.58 3.19
CA LEU A 125 -3.57 -2.86 2.81
C LEU A 125 -2.74 -3.34 4.00
N ARG A 126 -2.99 -4.56 4.49
CA ARG A 126 -2.45 -4.99 5.78
C ARG A 126 -2.15 -6.48 5.80
N SER A 127 -0.94 -6.87 6.19
CA SER A 127 -0.55 -8.28 6.22
C SER A 127 -1.30 -9.13 7.29
N GLY A 128 -2.02 -8.47 8.19
CA GLY A 128 -2.80 -9.05 9.28
C GLY A 128 -2.81 -8.12 10.48
N TRP A 129 -3.43 -8.53 11.59
CA TRP A 129 -3.54 -7.68 12.78
C TRP A 129 -2.29 -7.65 13.68
N GLY A 130 -1.37 -8.60 13.52
CA GLY A 130 -0.23 -8.79 14.44
C GLY A 130 0.68 -7.57 14.62
N ARG A 131 1.45 -7.56 15.72
CA ARG A 131 2.41 -6.47 16.03
C ARG A 131 3.48 -6.27 14.95
N ASN A 132 3.92 -7.36 14.33
CA ASN A 132 4.91 -7.33 13.24
C ASN A 132 4.27 -7.22 11.85
N ARG A 133 3.03 -6.71 11.77
CA ARG A 133 2.34 -6.55 10.48
C ARG A 133 3.04 -5.53 9.60
N ARG A 134 2.75 -5.64 8.31
CA ARG A 134 3.02 -4.59 7.32
C ARG A 134 1.67 -3.97 7.02
N GLU A 135 1.62 -2.66 7.00
CA GLU A 135 0.39 -1.95 6.74
C GLU A 135 0.72 -0.72 5.91
N LEU A 136 0.00 -0.56 4.82
CA LEU A 136 0.04 0.60 3.96
C LEU A 136 -1.35 1.20 3.96
N ALA A 137 -1.48 2.34 4.63
CA ALA A 137 -2.67 3.15 4.59
C ALA A 137 -2.55 4.19 3.49
N ILE A 138 -3.63 4.42 2.76
CA ILE A 138 -3.71 5.24 1.56
C ILE A 138 -4.95 6.11 1.67
N SER A 139 -4.79 7.41 1.49
CA SER A 139 -5.90 8.35 1.28
C SER A 139 -5.68 9.11 -0.01
N VAL A 140 -6.76 9.32 -0.76
CA VAL A 140 -6.73 9.98 -2.05
C VAL A 140 -7.65 11.19 -2.02
N SER A 141 -7.16 12.32 -2.53
CA SER A 141 -7.94 13.54 -2.65
C SER A 141 -7.56 14.28 -3.93
N GLY A 142 -8.41 14.20 -4.96
CA GLY A 142 -8.11 14.73 -6.28
C GLY A 142 -6.91 14.03 -6.91
N THR A 143 -5.80 14.76 -7.07
CA THR A 143 -4.53 14.25 -7.60
C THR A 143 -3.55 13.83 -6.50
N GLN A 144 -3.84 14.16 -5.24
CA GLN A 144 -2.97 13.90 -4.11
C GLN A 144 -3.21 12.49 -3.57
N VAL A 145 -2.11 11.77 -3.30
CA VAL A 145 -2.13 10.46 -2.66
C VAL A 145 -1.26 10.54 -1.41
N GLU A 146 -1.89 10.47 -0.24
CA GLU A 146 -1.19 10.37 1.03
C GLU A 146 -1.03 8.91 1.43
N VAL A 147 0.17 8.55 1.90
CA VAL A 147 0.46 7.20 2.38
C VAL A 147 1.10 7.21 3.76
N ALA A 148 0.83 6.15 4.52
CA ALA A 148 1.65 5.75 5.66
C ALA A 148 1.97 4.26 5.54
N LEU A 149 3.25 3.96 5.38
CA LEU A 149 3.76 2.59 5.36
C LEU A 149 4.39 2.29 6.72
N GLN A 150 3.98 1.18 7.33
CA GLN A 150 4.59 0.69 8.57
C GLN A 150 5.00 -0.77 8.48
N SER A 151 6.01 -1.13 9.27
CA SER A 151 6.44 -2.50 9.48
C SER A 151 7.06 -2.67 10.85
N CYS A 152 6.80 -3.82 11.49
CA CYS A 152 7.43 -4.16 12.78
C CYS A 152 7.24 -3.05 13.85
N GLY A 153 6.01 -2.49 13.90
CA GLY A 153 5.64 -1.43 14.84
C GLY A 153 6.23 -0.05 14.54
N ASN A 154 6.99 0.12 13.45
CA ASN A 154 7.61 1.38 13.08
C ASN A 154 7.06 1.89 11.75
N ARG A 155 6.86 3.22 11.64
CA ARG A 155 6.56 3.86 10.36
C ARG A 155 7.84 3.93 9.51
N VAL A 156 7.68 3.72 8.22
CA VAL A 156 8.76 3.63 7.20
C VAL A 156 8.65 4.82 6.25
N LEU A 157 7.46 5.03 5.68
CA LEU A 157 7.12 6.19 4.84
C LEU A 157 5.92 6.89 5.44
N GLN A 158 5.87 8.21 5.31
CA GLN A 158 4.70 8.99 5.68
C GLN A 158 4.64 10.29 4.87
N GLY A 159 3.49 10.59 4.30
CA GLY A 159 3.22 11.84 3.58
C GLY A 159 2.68 11.60 2.17
N PHE A 160 2.75 12.62 1.34
CA PHE A 160 2.28 12.55 -0.04
C PHE A 160 3.26 11.79 -0.93
N ILE A 161 2.73 11.00 -1.87
CA ILE A 161 3.48 10.54 -3.02
C ILE A 161 3.46 11.65 -4.06
N GLU A 162 4.56 12.38 -4.14
CA GLU A 162 4.79 13.39 -5.14
C GLU A 162 5.31 12.73 -6.43
N PHE A 163 4.90 13.26 -7.58
CA PHE A 163 5.45 12.82 -8.85
C PHE A 163 5.61 13.96 -9.84
N THR A 164 6.46 13.75 -10.83
CA THR A 164 6.59 14.61 -12.01
C THR A 164 6.83 13.73 -13.22
N THR A 165 6.13 14.00 -14.31
CA THR A 165 6.32 13.30 -15.58
C THR A 165 6.64 14.32 -16.65
N GLU A 166 7.77 14.13 -17.32
CA GLU A 166 8.24 14.92 -18.46
C GLU A 166 8.21 14.05 -19.71
N VAL A 167 7.66 14.59 -20.80
CA VAL A 167 7.63 13.97 -22.13
C VAL A 167 8.29 14.94 -23.11
N ASP A 168 9.33 14.48 -23.82
CA ASP A 168 10.17 15.30 -24.70
C ASP A 168 10.65 16.60 -24.03
N GLY A 169 10.98 16.50 -22.73
CA GLY A 169 11.46 17.61 -21.90
C GLY A 169 10.37 18.57 -21.40
N VAL A 170 9.08 18.28 -21.66
CA VAL A 170 7.95 19.12 -21.22
C VAL A 170 7.18 18.40 -20.11
N CYS A 171 6.90 19.09 -19.00
CA CYS A 171 6.06 18.55 -17.93
C CYS A 171 4.63 18.31 -18.43
N VAL A 172 4.13 17.10 -18.21
CA VAL A 172 2.75 16.71 -18.50
C VAL A 172 1.95 16.75 -17.20
N GLU A 173 0.89 17.55 -17.19
CA GLU A 173 0.07 17.80 -16.00
C GLU A 173 -1.13 16.84 -15.91
N PRO A 174 -1.63 16.53 -14.70
CA PRO A 174 -2.89 15.80 -14.52
C PRO A 174 -4.09 16.55 -15.09
N THR A 175 -5.00 15.84 -15.75
CA THR A 175 -6.25 16.41 -16.30
C THR A 175 -7.48 16.03 -15.48
N GLY A 176 -7.34 15.13 -14.50
CA GLY A 176 -8.45 14.62 -13.70
C GLY A 176 -8.07 14.33 -12.25
N LYS A 177 -8.71 13.30 -11.70
CA LYS A 177 -8.45 12.77 -10.35
C LYS A 177 -8.05 11.31 -10.47
N TRP A 178 -7.50 10.76 -9.41
CA TRP A 178 -7.29 9.32 -9.31
C TRP A 178 -8.64 8.58 -9.32
N ILE A 179 -8.73 7.55 -10.15
CA ILE A 179 -9.86 6.63 -10.26
C ILE A 179 -9.36 5.24 -9.91
N GLU A 180 -10.03 4.55 -9.01
CA GLU A 180 -9.73 3.14 -8.73
C GLU A 180 -10.05 2.28 -9.95
N THR A 181 -9.10 1.43 -10.34
CA THR A 181 -9.29 0.47 -11.42
C THR A 181 -9.37 -0.96 -10.91
N CYS A 182 -8.73 -1.26 -9.77
CA CYS A 182 -8.76 -2.60 -9.19
C CYS A 182 -8.54 -2.59 -7.66
N TRP A 183 -9.39 -3.31 -6.93
CA TRP A 183 -9.15 -3.69 -5.54
C TRP A 183 -9.24 -5.21 -5.38
N GLN A 184 -8.21 -5.82 -4.79
CA GLN A 184 -8.22 -7.24 -4.41
C GLN A 184 -7.68 -7.43 -3.00
N SER A 185 -8.30 -8.33 -2.24
CA SER A 185 -7.87 -8.68 -0.89
C SER A 185 -8.19 -10.13 -0.60
N ASP A 186 -7.17 -10.98 -0.52
CA ASP A 186 -7.32 -12.41 -0.27
C ASP A 186 -6.35 -12.92 0.82
N SER A 187 -6.13 -14.24 0.86
CA SER A 187 -5.24 -14.89 1.82
C SER A 187 -3.74 -14.67 1.58
N ASP A 188 -3.37 -14.13 0.43
CA ASP A 188 -2.00 -14.01 -0.05
C ASP A 188 -1.52 -12.56 -0.12
N ALA A 189 -2.38 -11.63 -0.55
CA ALA A 189 -2.09 -10.20 -0.52
C ALA A 189 -3.32 -9.29 -0.46
N ASP A 190 -3.06 -8.02 -0.20
CA ASP A 190 -3.94 -6.91 -0.58
C ASP A 190 -3.33 -6.17 -1.76
N TYR A 191 -4.17 -5.71 -2.67
CA TYR A 191 -3.80 -5.02 -3.90
C TYR A 191 -4.76 -3.89 -4.21
N LEU A 192 -4.21 -2.75 -4.61
CA LEU A 192 -4.94 -1.59 -5.12
C LEU A 192 -4.24 -1.09 -6.39
N GLU A 193 -5.00 -0.88 -7.45
CA GLU A 193 -4.58 -0.16 -8.64
C GLU A 193 -5.50 1.04 -8.87
N MET A 194 -4.91 2.18 -9.21
CA MET A 194 -5.61 3.40 -9.54
C MET A 194 -5.00 4.02 -10.79
N GLU A 195 -5.77 4.82 -11.50
CA GLU A 195 -5.36 5.51 -12.72
C GLU A 195 -5.61 7.01 -12.61
N LEU A 196 -4.68 7.79 -13.16
CA LEU A 196 -4.78 9.23 -13.30
C LEU A 196 -4.55 9.61 -14.76
N GLU A 197 -5.54 10.26 -15.36
CA GLU A 197 -5.39 10.87 -16.67
C GLU A 197 -4.45 12.07 -16.62
N MET A 198 -3.56 12.15 -17.61
CA MET A 198 -2.61 13.22 -17.81
C MET A 198 -2.90 13.89 -19.17
N ALA A 199 -2.32 15.08 -19.38
CA ALA A 199 -2.41 15.76 -20.67
C ALA A 199 -1.80 14.95 -21.82
N ASP A 200 -2.13 15.33 -23.05
CA ASP A 200 -1.53 14.79 -24.28
C ASP A 200 -1.65 13.27 -24.46
N GLY A 201 -2.73 12.69 -23.93
CA GLY A 201 -3.04 11.26 -24.08
C GLY A 201 -2.13 10.34 -23.25
N TRP A 202 -1.46 10.88 -22.23
CA TRP A 202 -0.74 10.11 -21.24
C TRP A 202 -1.62 9.77 -20.04
N ARG A 203 -1.23 8.73 -19.30
CA ARG A 203 -1.84 8.39 -18.01
C ARG A 203 -0.81 7.74 -17.09
N ILE A 204 -1.09 7.78 -15.79
CA ILE A 204 -0.31 7.09 -14.77
C ILE A 204 -1.21 6.06 -14.11
N GLN A 205 -0.78 4.80 -14.06
CA GLN A 205 -1.39 3.78 -13.21
C GLN A 205 -0.50 3.53 -12.01
N ARG A 206 -1.06 3.66 -10.81
CA ARG A 206 -0.33 3.45 -9.55
C ARG A 206 -0.80 2.17 -8.90
N GLN A 207 0.17 1.30 -8.59
CA GLN A 207 -0.04 -0.01 -7.99
C GLN A 207 0.48 -0.05 -6.56
N PHE A 208 -0.32 -0.63 -5.67
CA PHE A 208 0.06 -0.93 -4.31
C PHE A 208 -0.22 -2.40 -4.01
N CYS A 209 0.76 -3.10 -3.44
CA CYS A 209 0.56 -4.47 -2.98
C CYS A 209 1.21 -4.68 -1.61
N VAL A 210 0.50 -5.31 -0.68
CA VAL A 210 1.05 -5.77 0.60
C VAL A 210 0.83 -7.27 0.73
N SER A 211 1.92 -8.03 0.74
CA SER A 211 1.86 -9.47 0.97
C SER A 211 1.43 -9.80 2.40
N ARG A 212 0.67 -10.89 2.58
CA ARG A 212 0.22 -11.34 3.91
C ARG A 212 1.34 -11.94 4.75
N ARG A 213 2.28 -12.64 4.11
CA ARG A 213 3.27 -13.47 4.81
C ARG A 213 4.71 -13.11 4.52
N SER A 214 5.00 -12.52 3.37
CA SER A 214 6.39 -12.41 2.95
C SER A 214 7.12 -11.18 3.46
N GLY A 215 6.38 -10.15 3.83
CA GLY A 215 6.93 -8.85 4.15
C GLY A 215 7.31 -8.06 2.90
N ALA A 216 6.97 -8.56 1.71
CA ALA A 216 7.06 -7.83 0.46
C ALA A 216 5.95 -6.77 0.40
N VAL A 217 6.32 -5.56 0.02
CA VAL A 217 5.42 -4.47 -0.36
C VAL A 217 5.86 -3.95 -1.72
N LEU A 218 4.90 -3.70 -2.62
CA LEU A 218 5.14 -3.10 -3.93
C LEU A 218 4.44 -1.74 -3.97
N ILE A 219 5.17 -0.72 -4.42
CA ILE A 219 4.62 0.57 -4.84
C ILE A 219 5.17 0.82 -6.24
N ALA A 220 4.33 1.04 -7.23
CA ALA A 220 4.80 1.22 -8.59
C ALA A 220 3.96 2.22 -9.36
N ASP A 221 4.61 3.04 -10.17
CA ASP A 221 3.95 3.85 -11.20
C ASP A 221 4.20 3.24 -12.57
N VAL A 222 3.15 3.17 -13.39
CA VAL A 222 3.18 2.81 -14.80
C VAL A 222 2.77 4.05 -15.58
N VAL A 223 3.70 4.67 -16.29
CA VAL A 223 3.42 5.80 -17.18
C VAL A 223 3.11 5.21 -18.55
N LEU A 224 1.95 5.51 -19.11
CA LEU A 224 1.47 4.97 -20.38
C LEU A 224 1.11 6.12 -21.32
N GLY A 225 1.62 6.08 -22.55
CA GLY A 225 1.36 7.06 -23.59
C GLY A 225 0.88 6.43 -24.89
N THR A 226 0.37 7.27 -25.78
CA THR A 226 -0.07 6.87 -27.12
C THR A 226 0.98 7.08 -28.20
N ALA A 227 2.07 7.78 -27.88
CA ALA A 227 3.16 8.10 -28.79
C ALA A 227 4.51 7.66 -28.22
N ILE A 228 5.44 7.32 -29.13
CA ILE A 228 6.82 6.99 -28.79
C ILE A 228 7.58 8.30 -28.54
N SER A 229 8.10 8.48 -27.33
CA SER A 229 8.69 9.76 -26.88
C SER A 229 9.91 9.55 -25.97
N GLU A 230 10.64 10.60 -25.63
CA GLU A 230 11.51 10.62 -24.46
C GLU A 230 10.65 10.82 -23.22
N VAL A 231 10.75 9.92 -22.24
CA VAL A 231 9.94 9.97 -21.02
C VAL A 231 10.84 9.99 -19.81
N ARG A 232 10.57 10.90 -18.88
CA ARG A 232 11.20 10.94 -17.56
C ARG A 232 10.12 11.03 -16.49
N HIS A 233 10.17 10.15 -15.52
CA HIS A 233 9.24 10.10 -14.41
C HIS A 233 10.00 10.11 -13.09
N THR A 234 9.57 10.95 -12.17
CA THR A 234 10.10 11.05 -10.81
C THR A 234 9.00 10.74 -9.82
N LEU A 235 9.27 9.88 -8.85
CA LEU A 235 8.39 9.57 -7.72
C LEU A 235 9.14 9.87 -6.42
N LYS A 236 8.52 10.63 -5.51
CA LYS A 236 9.10 10.97 -4.20
C LYS A 236 8.12 10.67 -3.07
N VAL A 237 8.64 10.15 -1.97
CA VAL A 237 7.88 9.96 -0.72
C VAL A 237 8.79 10.23 0.46
N ALA A 238 8.31 11.01 1.43
CA ALA A 238 9.07 11.33 2.63
C ALA A 238 9.23 10.11 3.56
N ALA A 239 10.37 10.07 4.26
CA ALA A 239 10.59 9.13 5.35
C ALA A 239 9.66 9.50 6.51
N ALA A 240 9.14 8.48 7.20
CA ALA A 240 8.46 8.72 8.46
C ALA A 240 9.46 9.14 9.56
N ALA A 241 8.96 9.83 10.59
CA ALA A 241 9.76 10.11 11.78
C ALA A 241 10.31 8.80 12.38
N GLY A 242 11.62 8.76 12.63
CA GLY A 242 12.32 7.57 13.14
C GLY A 242 12.75 6.56 12.05
N ALA A 243 12.44 6.80 10.78
CA ALA A 243 12.97 6.03 9.65
C ALA A 243 14.10 6.77 8.96
N ARG A 244 15.16 6.04 8.61
CA ARG A 244 16.31 6.56 7.88
C ARG A 244 16.58 5.72 6.64
N PHE A 245 16.58 6.36 5.47
CA PHE A 245 17.02 5.75 4.22
C PHE A 245 18.50 6.04 3.99
N SER A 246 19.23 5.06 3.47
CA SER A 246 20.63 5.25 3.10
C SER A 246 21.01 4.37 1.92
N VAL A 247 21.88 4.92 1.07
CA VAL A 247 22.55 4.16 0.01
C VAL A 247 23.61 3.27 0.66
N VAL A 248 23.71 2.02 0.20
CA VAL A 248 24.73 1.08 0.66
C VAL A 248 25.44 0.50 -0.55
N GLY A 249 26.76 0.67 -0.62
CA GLY A 249 27.56 0.18 -1.75
C GLY A 249 27.25 0.88 -3.08
N ASP A 250 27.57 0.19 -4.17
CA ASP A 250 27.51 0.73 -5.53
C ASP A 250 26.20 0.41 -6.28
N GLY A 251 25.32 -0.39 -5.66
CA GLY A 251 24.03 -0.80 -6.22
C GLY A 251 22.93 0.24 -6.01
N ARG A 252 21.84 0.15 -6.78
CA ARG A 252 20.71 1.11 -6.73
C ARG A 252 19.74 0.91 -5.56
N GLU A 253 19.98 -0.05 -4.69
CA GLU A 253 19.16 -0.28 -3.51
C GLU A 253 19.30 0.84 -2.46
N LEU A 254 18.26 0.99 -1.65
CA LEU A 254 18.34 1.66 -0.37
C LEU A 254 18.13 0.67 0.76
N VAL A 255 18.79 0.94 1.88
CA VAL A 255 18.44 0.35 3.17
C VAL A 255 17.56 1.32 3.91
N VAL A 256 16.51 0.79 4.56
CA VAL A 256 15.70 1.54 5.52
C VAL A 256 15.90 1.00 6.93
N GLU A 257 16.26 1.88 7.85
CA GLU A 257 16.49 1.55 9.25
C GLU A 257 15.48 2.28 10.14
N THR A 258 14.90 1.53 11.08
CA THR A 258 14.11 2.04 12.22
C THR A 258 14.56 1.29 13.48
N GLU A 259 13.91 1.51 14.63
CA GLU A 259 14.24 0.80 15.87
C GLU A 259 14.16 -0.74 15.72
N ASN A 260 13.15 -1.27 15.03
CA ASN A 260 12.90 -2.72 14.93
C ASN A 260 13.02 -3.27 13.49
N LEU A 261 13.49 -2.46 12.54
CA LEU A 261 13.55 -2.83 11.13
C LEU A 261 14.90 -2.45 10.50
N TYR A 262 15.53 -3.43 9.86
CA TYR A 262 16.61 -3.22 8.89
C TYR A 262 16.19 -3.81 7.53
N GLY A 263 15.49 -2.99 6.75
CA GLY A 263 14.78 -3.34 5.51
C GLY A 263 15.53 -2.96 4.24
N LEU A 264 15.05 -3.44 3.09
CA LEU A 264 15.57 -3.09 1.75
C LEU A 264 14.48 -2.45 0.88
N VAL A 265 14.90 -1.53 0.02
CA VAL A 265 14.10 -0.96 -1.08
C VAL A 265 14.86 -1.13 -2.38
N LEU A 266 14.23 -1.75 -3.37
CA LEU A 266 14.83 -2.09 -4.66
C LEU A 266 14.05 -1.40 -5.80
N PRO A 267 14.70 -0.64 -6.69
CA PRO A 267 14.06 -0.07 -7.88
C PRO A 267 14.08 -1.11 -9.01
N VAL A 268 13.13 -2.04 -8.98
CA VAL A 268 13.18 -3.29 -9.76
C VAL A 268 13.07 -3.08 -11.28
N GLY A 269 12.56 -1.91 -11.71
CA GLY A 269 12.55 -1.51 -13.12
C GLY A 269 13.93 -1.13 -13.67
N LEU A 270 14.89 -0.84 -12.79
CA LEU A 270 16.26 -0.46 -13.13
C LEU A 270 17.22 -1.65 -12.96
N SER A 271 18.42 -1.55 -13.53
CA SER A 271 19.47 -2.55 -13.29
C SER A 271 20.03 -2.46 -11.87
N GLU A 272 20.59 -3.59 -11.41
CA GLU A 272 21.17 -3.70 -10.06
C GLU A 272 22.29 -2.68 -9.80
N TRP A 273 23.20 -2.54 -10.76
CA TRP A 273 24.44 -1.76 -10.59
C TRP A 273 24.36 -0.40 -11.28
N ARG A 274 24.70 0.69 -10.56
CA ARG A 274 24.72 2.04 -11.13
C ARG A 274 25.59 2.18 -12.38
N THR A 275 26.66 1.40 -12.45
CA THR A 275 27.63 1.35 -13.55
C THR A 275 27.10 0.62 -14.79
N ASP A 276 25.96 -0.08 -14.71
CA ASP A 276 25.35 -0.68 -15.89
C ASP A 276 24.72 0.41 -16.78
N HIS A 277 25.40 0.70 -17.89
CA HIS A 277 25.02 1.68 -18.89
C HIS A 277 24.19 1.08 -20.04
N GLY A 278 23.47 -0.02 -19.79
CA GLY A 278 22.63 -0.68 -20.78
C GLY A 278 21.76 0.27 -21.61
N ARG A 279 21.51 -0.11 -22.87
CA ARG A 279 20.53 0.58 -23.74
C ARG A 279 19.13 0.22 -23.22
N GLY A 280 18.36 1.20 -22.77
CA GLY A 280 17.02 1.01 -22.22
C GLY A 280 16.68 2.03 -21.15
N ILE A 281 15.78 1.66 -20.23
CA ILE A 281 15.38 2.50 -19.10
C ILE A 281 16.58 2.73 -18.18
N ARG A 282 16.81 3.99 -17.81
CA ARG A 282 17.84 4.48 -16.90
C ARG A 282 17.20 5.16 -15.70
N GLY A 283 17.99 5.40 -14.67
CA GLY A 283 17.49 6.02 -13.47
C GLY A 283 18.38 5.79 -12.26
N ASP A 284 17.92 6.32 -11.13
CA ASP A 284 18.50 6.05 -9.83
C ASP A 284 17.44 6.12 -8.74
N LEU A 285 17.70 5.43 -7.64
CA LEU A 285 16.96 5.54 -6.40
C LEU A 285 17.87 6.17 -5.36
N THR A 286 17.45 7.32 -4.84
CA THR A 286 18.26 8.14 -3.94
C THR A 286 17.58 8.32 -2.58
N ALA A 287 18.40 8.46 -1.54
CA ALA A 287 17.95 8.79 -0.20
C ALA A 287 18.09 10.31 0.01
N ALA A 288 16.96 11.00 0.21
CA ALA A 288 16.90 12.41 0.58
C ALA A 288 16.25 12.54 1.96
N SER A 289 15.23 13.39 2.13
CA SER A 289 14.31 13.36 3.29
C SER A 289 13.38 12.14 3.30
N GLY A 290 13.61 11.20 2.41
CA GLY A 290 12.78 10.04 2.08
C GLY A 290 13.43 9.27 0.96
N LEU A 291 12.63 8.76 0.04
CA LEU A 291 13.11 8.16 -1.20
C LEU A 291 12.70 9.00 -2.40
N GLU A 292 13.54 9.00 -3.41
CA GLU A 292 13.27 9.56 -4.74
C GLU A 292 13.72 8.56 -5.80
N LEU A 293 12.77 8.06 -6.58
CA LEU A 293 13.02 7.24 -7.77
C LEU A 293 12.88 8.12 -9.01
N VAL A 294 13.97 8.23 -9.77
CA VAL A 294 13.94 8.81 -11.12
C VAL A 294 14.13 7.67 -12.11
N SER A 295 13.23 7.59 -13.08
CA SER A 295 13.32 6.66 -14.22
C SER A 295 13.14 7.42 -15.52
N SER A 296 13.93 7.10 -16.54
CA SER A 296 13.79 7.72 -17.85
C SER A 296 14.23 6.79 -18.98
N GLY A 297 13.79 7.11 -20.19
CA GLY A 297 14.31 6.47 -21.39
C GLY A 297 13.85 7.18 -22.66
N GLU A 298 14.56 6.89 -23.74
CA GLU A 298 14.28 7.41 -25.07
C GLU A 298 13.44 6.40 -25.85
N GLN A 299 12.60 6.89 -26.76
CA GLN A 299 11.80 6.07 -27.66
C GLN A 299 10.89 5.07 -26.91
N LEU A 300 10.20 5.55 -25.88
CA LEU A 300 9.28 4.75 -25.08
C LEU A 300 7.83 5.18 -25.33
N SER A 301 6.92 4.22 -25.43
CA SER A 301 5.47 4.47 -25.27
C SER A 301 4.98 4.23 -23.83
N ALA A 302 5.81 3.63 -22.98
CA ALA A 302 5.48 3.34 -21.59
C ALA A 302 6.73 3.20 -20.72
N LEU A 303 6.56 3.44 -19.42
CA LEU A 303 7.63 3.34 -18.42
C LEU A 303 7.10 2.72 -17.13
N TYR A 304 7.68 1.61 -16.69
CA TYR A 304 7.32 0.95 -15.43
C TYR A 304 8.35 1.19 -14.33
N CYS A 305 7.91 1.79 -13.22
CA CYS A 305 8.75 2.27 -12.12
C CYS A 305 8.44 1.55 -10.78
N PRO A 306 8.68 0.23 -10.65
CA PRO A 306 8.37 -0.49 -9.43
C PRO A 306 9.42 -0.32 -8.32
N LEU A 307 8.97 0.08 -7.15
CA LEU A 307 9.69 0.01 -5.88
C LEU A 307 9.24 -1.21 -5.10
N PHE A 308 10.15 -2.17 -4.92
CA PHE A 308 9.93 -3.34 -4.09
C PHE A 308 10.57 -3.13 -2.73
N PHE A 309 9.79 -3.32 -1.67
CA PHE A 309 10.26 -3.24 -0.30
C PHE A 309 10.28 -4.63 0.33
N ALA A 310 11.44 -5.03 0.87
CA ALA A 310 11.56 -6.20 1.74
C ALA A 310 11.57 -5.73 3.20
N LEU A 311 10.38 -5.66 3.81
CA LEU A 311 10.21 -5.08 5.15
C LEU A 311 10.21 -6.18 6.22
N THR A 312 11.27 -6.99 6.31
CA THR A 312 11.48 -7.90 7.43
C THR A 312 12.64 -7.40 8.30
N PRO A 313 12.68 -7.66 9.63
CA PRO A 313 13.63 -7.03 10.55
C PRO A 313 15.11 -7.13 10.16
N ARG A 314 15.47 -8.10 9.31
CA ARG A 314 16.85 -8.39 8.90
C ARG A 314 16.99 -8.54 7.40
N ALA A 315 16.09 -7.95 6.61
CA ALA A 315 16.12 -8.10 5.15
C ALA A 315 17.45 -7.60 4.57
N ALA A 316 17.93 -6.44 5.02
CA ALA A 316 19.18 -5.84 4.55
C ALA A 316 20.45 -6.56 5.04
N HIS A 317 20.34 -7.52 5.98
CA HIS A 317 21.44 -8.42 6.31
C HIS A 317 21.54 -9.63 5.39
N LYS A 318 20.56 -9.86 4.52
CA LYS A 318 20.54 -10.99 3.60
C LYS A 318 21.21 -10.60 2.29
N GLN A 319 21.79 -11.59 1.61
CA GLN A 319 22.14 -11.44 0.21
C GLN A 319 20.89 -11.15 -0.60
N PHE A 320 20.98 -10.23 -1.56
CA PHE A 320 19.89 -9.91 -2.47
C PHE A 320 20.43 -9.70 -3.88
N THR A 321 19.54 -9.80 -4.85
CA THR A 321 19.78 -9.43 -6.26
C THR A 321 18.42 -9.26 -6.92
N TRP A 322 18.34 -8.45 -7.96
CA TRP A 322 17.19 -8.45 -8.86
C TRP A 322 17.69 -8.42 -10.30
N ARG A 323 16.94 -9.08 -11.18
CA ARG A 323 17.29 -9.21 -12.58
C ARG A 323 16.05 -8.99 -13.43
N ARG A 324 16.18 -8.08 -14.39
CA ARG A 324 15.23 -7.97 -15.48
C ARG A 324 15.25 -9.29 -16.26
N LEU A 325 14.05 -9.76 -16.60
CA LEU A 325 13.85 -10.95 -17.40
C LEU A 325 13.60 -10.54 -18.85
N VAL A 326 14.05 -11.40 -19.77
CA VAL A 326 13.68 -11.27 -21.18
C VAL A 326 12.26 -11.76 -21.35
N VAL A 327 11.41 -10.90 -21.91
CA VAL A 327 10.03 -11.23 -22.26
C VAL A 327 9.97 -11.50 -23.76
N VAL A 328 9.29 -12.59 -24.14
CA VAL A 328 9.17 -13.04 -25.52
C VAL A 328 7.70 -13.16 -25.88
N ASN A 329 7.31 -12.67 -27.06
CA ASN A 329 5.99 -12.85 -27.64
C ASN A 329 6.16 -13.25 -29.10
N LYS A 330 5.44 -14.29 -29.56
CA LYS A 330 5.53 -14.79 -30.96
C LYS A 330 6.98 -14.94 -31.45
N LEU A 331 7.87 -15.51 -30.61
CA LEU A 331 9.30 -15.73 -30.86
C LEU A 331 10.15 -14.46 -31.04
N LYS A 332 9.64 -13.28 -30.67
CA LYS A 332 10.37 -12.01 -30.68
C LYS A 332 10.54 -11.47 -29.28
N TYR A 333 11.67 -10.82 -29.01
CA TYR A 333 11.87 -10.09 -27.77
C TYR A 333 10.92 -8.90 -27.72
N GLU A 334 10.25 -8.75 -26.58
CA GLU A 334 9.46 -7.57 -26.26
C GLU A 334 10.39 -6.48 -25.70
N ALA A 335 10.16 -5.25 -26.13
CA ALA A 335 10.85 -4.09 -25.58
C ALA A 335 10.29 -3.75 -24.18
N GLN A 336 11.05 -2.97 -23.41
CA GLN A 336 10.73 -2.68 -22.01
C GLN A 336 9.49 -1.81 -21.82
N ASP A 337 9.10 -1.06 -22.85
CA ASP A 337 7.88 -0.26 -22.94
C ASP A 337 6.68 -1.07 -23.48
N GLN A 338 6.87 -2.34 -23.82
CA GLN A 338 5.81 -3.25 -24.25
C GLN A 338 5.44 -4.24 -23.15
N ALA A 339 6.45 -4.76 -22.46
CA ALA A 339 6.27 -5.60 -21.28
C ALA A 339 7.53 -5.59 -20.42
N ALA A 340 7.33 -5.59 -19.10
CA ALA A 340 8.40 -5.63 -18.12
C ALA A 340 8.24 -6.84 -17.21
N ALA A 341 9.31 -7.61 -17.03
CA ALA A 341 9.37 -8.69 -16.06
C ALA A 341 10.68 -8.67 -15.29
N ALA A 342 10.63 -9.05 -14.02
CA ALA A 342 11.80 -9.11 -13.15
C ALA A 342 11.70 -10.26 -12.16
N ARG A 343 12.87 -10.83 -11.83
CA ARG A 343 13.05 -11.73 -10.69
C ARG A 343 13.75 -10.98 -9.58
N ILE A 344 13.20 -11.04 -8.38
CA ILE A 344 13.75 -10.40 -7.18
C ILE A 344 14.15 -11.51 -6.21
N GLN A 345 15.30 -11.39 -5.55
CA GLN A 345 15.75 -12.33 -4.54
C GLN A 345 16.22 -11.58 -3.30
N VAL A 346 15.75 -12.00 -2.12
CA VAL A 346 16.23 -11.53 -0.82
C VAL A 346 16.34 -12.72 0.12
N GLY A 347 17.58 -13.08 0.48
CA GLY A 347 17.90 -14.31 1.19
C GLY A 347 17.47 -15.54 0.39
N GLY A 348 16.74 -16.45 1.06
CA GLY A 348 16.22 -17.68 0.46
C GLY A 348 14.86 -17.51 -0.24
N ARG A 349 14.37 -16.29 -0.42
CA ARG A 349 13.06 -16.01 -1.02
C ARG A 349 13.21 -15.34 -2.37
N GLN A 350 12.35 -15.69 -3.31
CA GLN A 350 12.36 -15.14 -4.66
C GLN A 350 10.96 -14.73 -5.09
N TRP A 351 10.87 -13.60 -5.76
CA TRP A 351 9.63 -13.07 -6.31
C TRP A 351 9.73 -12.90 -7.81
N LEU A 352 8.57 -12.96 -8.44
CA LEU A 352 8.36 -12.62 -9.84
C LEU A 352 7.46 -11.39 -9.88
N LEU A 353 7.85 -10.41 -10.69
CA LEU A 353 7.05 -9.26 -11.03
C LEU A 353 6.93 -9.20 -12.55
N TYR A 354 5.71 -9.03 -13.06
CA TYR A 354 5.45 -8.87 -14.49
C TYR A 354 4.30 -7.89 -14.70
N ARG A 355 4.45 -7.02 -15.70
CA ARG A 355 3.43 -6.08 -16.17
C ARG A 355 3.46 -6.02 -17.71
N SER A 356 2.30 -6.23 -18.31
CA SER A 356 2.01 -5.84 -19.69
C SER A 356 1.85 -4.33 -19.75
N LEU A 357 2.48 -3.69 -20.74
CA LEU A 357 2.39 -2.23 -20.96
C LEU A 357 1.64 -1.89 -22.24
N THR A 358 1.36 -2.91 -23.06
CA THR A 358 0.43 -2.85 -24.18
C THR A 358 -0.74 -3.79 -23.98
N GLU A 359 -1.58 -3.91 -25.01
CA GLU A 359 -2.70 -4.83 -25.01
C GLU A 359 -2.30 -6.24 -24.56
N GLN A 360 -3.29 -6.93 -23.98
CA GLN A 360 -3.15 -8.29 -23.50
C GLN A 360 -2.61 -9.21 -24.60
N ALA A 361 -1.53 -9.92 -24.30
CA ALA A 361 -0.91 -10.88 -25.21
C ALA A 361 -0.29 -12.03 -24.44
N ASN A 362 -0.15 -13.18 -25.11
CA ASN A 362 0.55 -14.34 -24.56
C ASN A 362 2.06 -14.09 -24.56
N ARG A 363 2.61 -13.75 -23.40
CA ARG A 363 4.03 -13.43 -23.23
C ARG A 363 4.72 -14.51 -22.39
N THR A 364 5.94 -14.87 -22.80
CA THR A 364 6.74 -15.92 -22.18
C THR A 364 8.00 -15.34 -21.54
N PHE A 365 8.29 -15.76 -20.32
CA PHE A 365 9.53 -15.45 -19.61
C PHE A 365 9.80 -16.54 -18.57
N MET A 366 11.07 -16.84 -18.29
CA MET A 366 11.47 -17.97 -17.43
C MET A 366 10.80 -19.33 -17.79
N GLY A 367 10.50 -19.56 -19.07
CA GLY A 367 9.84 -20.79 -19.53
C GLY A 367 8.35 -20.91 -19.15
N GLN A 368 7.76 -19.86 -18.57
CA GLN A 368 6.33 -19.78 -18.25
C GLN A 368 5.64 -18.85 -19.25
N ASN A 369 4.39 -19.16 -19.61
CA ASN A 369 3.58 -18.37 -20.52
C ASN A 369 2.41 -17.76 -19.75
N TYR A 370 2.24 -16.45 -19.86
CA TYR A 370 1.19 -15.69 -19.21
C TYR A 370 0.39 -14.92 -20.26
N ALA A 371 -0.93 -15.00 -20.14
CA ALA A 371 -1.86 -14.13 -20.85
C ALA A 371 -2.24 -12.90 -20.01
N SER A 372 -1.78 -12.80 -18.77
CA SER A 372 -2.23 -11.83 -17.78
C SER A 372 -1.65 -10.43 -18.06
N GLU A 373 -2.30 -9.39 -17.55
CA GLU A 373 -1.80 -8.01 -17.59
C GLU A 373 -0.79 -7.74 -16.49
N PHE A 374 -0.98 -8.33 -15.31
CA PHE A 374 -0.09 -8.15 -14.17
C PHE A 374 0.03 -9.43 -13.36
N VAL A 375 1.26 -9.76 -12.96
CA VAL A 375 1.54 -10.87 -12.06
C VAL A 375 2.58 -10.41 -11.04
N PHE A 376 2.25 -10.56 -9.76
CA PHE A 376 3.21 -10.44 -8.67
C PHE A 376 3.06 -11.64 -7.74
N GLY A 377 4.16 -12.32 -7.44
CA GLY A 377 4.11 -13.54 -6.64
C GLY A 377 5.47 -14.00 -6.15
N GLU A 378 5.46 -15.06 -5.34
CA GLU A 378 6.65 -15.67 -4.75
C GLU A 378 6.85 -17.09 -5.27
N PHE A 379 8.10 -17.46 -5.54
CA PHE A 379 8.46 -18.84 -5.80
C PHE A 379 8.48 -19.64 -4.50
N LEU A 380 7.77 -20.77 -4.50
CA LEU A 380 7.82 -21.76 -3.45
C LEU A 380 9.10 -22.60 -3.54
N LEU A 381 9.39 -23.37 -2.49
CA LEU A 381 10.57 -24.24 -2.43
C LEU A 381 10.58 -25.31 -3.53
N ASP A 382 9.41 -25.70 -4.05
CA ASP A 382 9.26 -26.64 -5.16
C ASP A 382 9.39 -25.97 -6.54
N GLY A 383 9.71 -24.66 -6.58
CA GLY A 383 9.88 -23.87 -7.79
C GLY A 383 8.58 -23.39 -8.42
N LYS A 384 7.40 -23.73 -7.86
CA LYS A 384 6.13 -23.20 -8.36
C LYS A 384 5.97 -21.74 -7.98
N LEU A 385 5.45 -20.94 -8.90
CA LEU A 385 5.02 -19.59 -8.58
C LEU A 385 3.70 -19.66 -7.80
N LYS A 386 3.67 -19.03 -6.64
CA LYS A 386 2.44 -18.70 -5.94
C LYS A 386 2.12 -17.22 -6.19
N PRO A 387 1.13 -16.90 -7.05
CA PRO A 387 0.74 -15.52 -7.28
C PRO A 387 0.18 -14.93 -5.98
N TYR A 388 0.60 -13.72 -5.67
CA TYR A 388 -0.07 -12.86 -4.70
C TYR A 388 -1.22 -12.11 -5.37
N VAL A 389 -1.00 -11.70 -6.63
CA VAL A 389 -1.96 -11.01 -7.48
C VAL A 389 -1.72 -11.48 -8.90
N GLU A 390 -2.81 -11.76 -9.61
CA GLU A 390 -2.81 -12.00 -11.05
C GLU A 390 -4.04 -11.29 -11.64
N ILE A 391 -3.79 -10.32 -12.52
CA ILE A 391 -4.83 -9.57 -13.23
C ILE A 391 -4.85 -10.06 -14.66
N GLY A 392 -6.01 -10.59 -15.06
CA GLY A 392 -6.27 -11.16 -16.38
C GLY A 392 -6.67 -10.13 -17.40
#